data_AF-A0A0B5FW23-F1
#
_entry.id   AF-A0A0B5FW23-F1
#
_cell.length_a   1.000
_cell.length_b   1.000
_cell.length_c   1.000
_cell.angle_alpha   90.00
_cell.angle_beta   90.00
_cell.angle_gamma   90.00
#
_symmetry.space_group_name_H-M   'P 1'
#
loop_
_entity.id
_entity.type
_entity.pdbx_description
1 polymer ?
#
loop_
_entity_poly.entity_id
_entity_poly.type
_entity_poly.pdbx_seq_one_letter_code
_entity_poly.pdbx_strand_id
1 'polypeptide(L)' 'MIDRDGEVLYLGDVVEVDEDPEQFEAERAQIVRVGKQKVQVRFLAAGIKPEKQWVKPQDCTLLEREI' A
#
# COMPACT_ATOMS: atom_id res chain seq x y z
N MET A 1 1.19 -5.96 -11.30
CA MET A 1 1.89 -6.75 -10.27
C MET A 1 3.28 -6.17 -10.06
N ILE A 2 3.75 -6.06 -8.82
CA ILE A 2 5.13 -5.71 -8.48
C ILE A 2 5.66 -6.76 -7.50
N ASP A 3 6.90 -7.21 -7.73
CA ASP A 3 7.62 -8.15 -6.87
C ASP A 3 8.44 -7.39 -5.82
N ARG A 4 8.25 -7.73 -4.55
CA ARG A 4 9.02 -7.26 -3.39
C ARG A 4 9.52 -8.49 -2.63
N ASP A 5 10.79 -8.83 -2.78
CA ASP A 5 11.47 -9.87 -1.99
C ASP A 5 10.69 -11.21 -1.89
N GLY A 6 10.03 -11.62 -2.99
CA GLY A 6 9.22 -12.83 -3.06
C GLY A 6 7.72 -12.65 -2.74
N GLU A 7 7.29 -11.47 -2.31
CA GLU A 7 5.88 -11.09 -2.18
C GLU A 7 5.45 -10.25 -3.39
N VAL A 8 4.41 -10.71 -4.10
CA VAL A 8 3.87 -10.00 -5.26
C VAL A 8 2.62 -9.25 -4.87
N LEU A 9 2.60 -7.93 -5.11
CA LEU A 9 1.46 -7.04 -4.86
C LEU A 9 0.58 -6.87 -6.12
N TYR A 10 -0.74 -7.00 -5.93
CA TYR A 10 -1.75 -6.93 -6.98
C TYR A 10 -2.71 -5.75 -6.83
N LEU A 11 -3.42 -5.45 -7.91
CA LEU A 11 -4.59 -4.57 -7.86
C LEU A 11 -5.65 -5.19 -6.94
N GLY A 12 -6.17 -4.41 -6.01
CA GLY A 12 -7.19 -4.85 -5.05
C GLY A 12 -6.62 -5.35 -3.72
N ASP A 13 -5.34 -5.72 -3.65
CA ASP A 13 -4.69 -6.15 -2.40
C ASP A 13 -4.82 -5.05 -1.33
N VAL A 14 -5.16 -5.48 -0.11
CA VAL A 14 -5.17 -4.60 1.06
C VAL A 14 -3.79 -4.71 1.71
N VAL A 15 -3.14 -3.56 1.83
CA VAL A 15 -1.80 -3.42 2.37
C VAL A 15 -1.81 -2.49 3.57
N GLU A 16 -0.84 -2.67 4.45
CA GLU A 16 -0.43 -1.70 5.44
C GLU A 16 0.70 -0.85 4.86
N VAL A 17 0.60 0.47 4.97
CA VAL A 17 1.60 1.41 4.46
C VAL A 17 2.32 2.06 5.62
N ASP A 18 3.64 1.84 5.69
CA ASP A 18 4.54 2.45 6.66
C ASP A 18 5.28 3.62 5.98
N GLU A 19 4.68 4.81 6.05
CA GLU A 19 5.18 5.99 5.34
C GLU A 19 6.27 6.73 6.12
N ASP A 20 6.30 6.54 7.45
CA ASP A 20 7.22 7.22 8.34
C ASP A 20 7.44 6.41 9.64
N PRO A 21 8.60 5.73 9.79
CA PRO A 21 8.90 4.96 10.99
C PRO A 21 8.97 5.82 12.25
N GLU A 22 9.10 7.15 12.12
CA GLU A 22 9.10 8.07 13.25
C GLU A 22 7.67 8.41 13.73
N GLN A 23 6.65 8.23 12.87
CA GLN A 23 5.25 8.50 13.21
C GLN A 23 4.47 7.26 13.70
N PHE A 24 5.06 6.06 13.61
CA PHE A 24 4.55 4.77 14.15
C PHE A 24 3.11 4.38 13.78
N GLU A 25 2.44 5.12 12.89
CA GLU A 25 1.06 4.86 12.50
C GLU A 25 1.03 4.27 11.08
N ALA A 26 1.22 2.97 11.03
CA ALA A 26 1.03 2.19 9.83
C ALA A 26 -0.48 2.21 9.47
N GLU A 27 -0.80 2.54 8.22
CA GLU A 27 -2.20 2.73 7.81
C GLU A 27 -2.65 1.71 6.77
N ARG A 28 -3.89 1.24 6.92
CA ARG A 28 -4.52 0.31 5.99
C ARG A 28 -4.92 1.03 4.71
N ALA A 29 -4.47 0.51 3.57
CA ALA A 29 -4.78 1.04 2.25
C ALA A 29 -5.04 -0.09 1.24
N GLN A 30 -5.72 0.21 0.15
CA GLN A 30 -5.97 -0.73 -0.94
C GLN A 30 -5.22 -0.30 -2.20
N ILE A 31 -4.56 -1.23 -2.88
CA ILE A 31 -3.89 -0.95 -4.16
C ILE A 31 -4.94 -0.73 -5.25
N VAL A 32 -5.01 0.50 -5.76
CA VAL A 32 -5.94 0.91 -6.83
C VAL A 32 -5.25 1.08 -8.19
N ARG A 33 -3.91 1.12 -8.22
CA ARG A 33 -3.14 1.14 -9.46
C ARG A 33 -1.73 0.59 -9.24
N VAL A 34 -1.19 -0.11 -10.24
CA VAL A 34 0.20 -0.59 -10.24
C VAL A 34 1.00 0.16 -11.31
N GLY A 35 2.06 0.86 -10.90
CA GLY A 35 3.04 1.49 -11.78
C GLY A 35 4.28 0.62 -11.98
N LYS A 36 5.30 1.15 -12.67
CA LYS A 36 6.56 0.41 -12.92
C LYS A 36 7.45 0.25 -11.68
N GLN A 37 7.43 1.23 -10.78
CA GLN A 37 8.30 1.26 -9.58
C GLN A 37 7.54 1.65 -8.30
N LYS A 38 6.25 1.98 -8.42
CA LYS A 38 5.39 2.46 -7.33
C LYS A 38 3.99 1.89 -7.50
N VAL A 39 3.25 1.81 -6.41
CA VAL A 39 1.81 1.50 -6.42
C VAL A 39 1.03 2.72 -5.97
N GLN A 40 -0.16 2.91 -6.54
CA GLN A 40 -1.10 3.89 -6.03
C GLN A 40 -2.06 3.18 -5.08
N VAL A 41 -2.13 3.66 -3.85
CA VAL A 41 -3.01 3.13 -2.82
C VAL A 41 -4.14 4.11 -2.52
N ARG A 42 -5.25 3.59 -2.01
CA ARG A 42 -6.35 4.34 -1.40
C ARG A 42 -6.43 3.99 0.07
N PHE A 43 -6.20 4.95 0.96
CA PHE A 43 -6.30 4.72 2.41
C PHE A 43 -7.75 4.39 2.80
N LEU A 44 -7.92 3.37 3.64
CA LEU A 44 -9.23 2.89 4.10
C LEU A 44 -9.64 3.53 5.43
N ALA A 45 -8.68 4.04 6.20
CA ALA A 45 -8.94 4.81 7.40
C ALA A 45 -9.36 6.25 7.06
N ALA A 46 -10.33 6.79 7.81
CA ALA A 46 -10.74 8.18 7.72
C ALA A 46 -9.72 9.09 8.44
N GLY A 47 -8.55 9.25 7.86
CA GLY A 47 -7.52 10.19 8.30
C GLY A 47 -7.51 11.48 7.49
N ILE A 48 -6.60 12.41 7.84
CA ILE A 48 -6.31 13.64 7.09
C ILE A 48 -5.48 13.32 5.82
N LYS A 49 -5.15 12.05 5.59
CA LYS A 49 -4.33 11.65 4.44
C LYS A 49 -5.08 11.84 3.12
N PRO A 50 -4.37 12.16 2.03
CA PRO A 50 -4.97 12.24 0.71
C PRO A 50 -5.62 10.89 0.37
N GLU A 51 -6.85 10.93 -0.18
CA GLU A 51 -7.61 9.72 -0.53
C GLU A 51 -6.78 8.71 -1.34
N LYS A 52 -5.83 9.20 -2.17
CA LYS A 52 -4.94 8.37 -2.98
C LYS A 52 -3.50 8.88 -2.96
N GLN A 53 -2.53 7.96 -2.83
CA GLN A 53 -1.09 8.29 -2.81
C GLN A 53 -0.23 7.27 -3.55
N TRP A 54 0.89 7.72 -4.15
CA TRP A 54 1.90 6.84 -4.74
C TRP A 54 2.97 6.49 -3.71
N VAL A 55 3.08 5.21 -3.39
CA VAL A 55 4.00 4.69 -2.37
C VAL A 55 4.97 3.68 -2.98
N LYS A 56 6.12 3.48 -2.34
CA LYS A 56 7.03 2.43 -2.82
C LYS A 56 6.46 1.08 -2.39
N PRO A 57 6.62 0.03 -3.21
CA PRO A 57 6.20 -1.32 -2.86
C PRO A 57 6.85 -1.82 -1.56
N GLN A 58 8.08 -1.37 -1.27
CA GLN A 58 8.83 -1.73 -0.05
C GLN A 58 8.19 -1.21 1.24
N ASP A 59 7.43 -0.12 1.14
CA ASP A 59 6.74 0.52 2.25
C ASP A 59 5.34 -0.12 2.47
N CYS A 60 4.96 -1.09 1.63
CA CYS A 60 3.66 -1.77 1.67
C CYS A 60 3.82 -3.21 2.17
N THR A 61 3.10 -3.58 3.22
CA THR A 61 3.02 -4.94 3.75
C THR A 61 1.66 -5.53 3.40
N LEU A 62 1.59 -6.67 2.71
CA LEU A 62 0.32 -7.32 2.40
C LEU A 62 -0.40 -7.74 3.69
N LEU A 63 -1.66 -7.30 3.84
CA LEU A 63 -2.52 -7.71 4.95
C LEU A 63 -3.51 -8.79 4.49
N GLU A 64 -4.25 -8.50 3.42
CA GLU A 64 -5.33 -9.35 2.94
C GLU A 64 -5.35 -9.39 1.42
N ARG A 65 -5.65 -10.59 0.90
CA ARG A 65 -5.90 -10.85 -0.51
C ARG A 65 -7.28 -11.47 -0.64
N GLU A 66 -8.20 -10.75 -1.29
CA GLU A 66 -9.44 -11.39 -1.75
C GLU A 66 -9.10 -12.30 -2.93
N ILE A 67 -9.49 -13.58 -2.81
CA ILE A 67 -9.29 -14.65 -3.80
C ILE A 67 -10.59 -14.86 -4.57
#